data_AF-A0A6N2K554-F1
#
_entry.id   AF-A0A6N2K554-F1
#
_cell.length_a   1.000
_cell.length_b   1.000
_cell.length_c   1.000
_cell.angle_alpha   90.00
_cell.angle_beta   90.00
_cell.angle_gamma   90.00
#
_symmetry.space_group_name_H-M   'P 1'
#
loop_
_entity.id
_entity.type
_entity.pdbx_description
1 polymer ?
#
loop_
_entity_poly.entity_id
_entity_poly.type
_entity_poly.pdbx_seq_one_letter_code
_entity_poly.pdbx_strand_id
1 'polypeptide(L)'
;MKRNQMNGRVSPSSSADCGGGTVRSTASPRQPNYSGRAVQEALEHLASIDLIELCSEAKVERCRATRDLRSCGRYVQHVLNSCGHASLCSECSQRCDLCPICRTPIPKTGIRLHPRLYYECIEAGLISKRCDERFKEKEDLDNELTADVQRLYSLFDVALGNNLVSLICHYVTDICMDESAVSSDPVIAFLLDEVVVKDWCKRTFKKITAELEVIYNLEAEEMKTRLSLLLKFSVHLAGISNVLEVLESSFKDSLSARLIDLQLLQENISKAKQHGV
;
A
#
# COMPACT_ATOMS: atom_id res chain seq x y z
N MET A 1 -41.62 -15.72 70.28
CA MET A 1 -41.60 -14.23 70.18
C MET A 1 -40.23 -13.78 69.65
N LYS A 2 -40.03 -12.48 69.38
CA LYS A 2 -39.11 -11.99 68.34
C LYS A 2 -37.59 -11.94 68.69
N ARG A 3 -36.82 -12.32 67.66
CA ARG A 3 -35.50 -11.83 67.19
C ARG A 3 -34.20 -12.06 68.00
N ASN A 4 -33.25 -12.64 67.25
CA ASN A 4 -31.83 -12.82 67.56
C ASN A 4 -31.02 -11.53 67.54
N GLN A 5 -29.80 -11.65 68.09
CA GLN A 5 -28.72 -10.67 68.13
C GLN A 5 -27.88 -10.64 66.82
N MET A 6 -26.78 -9.88 66.88
CA MET A 6 -25.68 -9.70 65.92
C MET A 6 -25.96 -8.87 64.66
N ASN A 7 -25.35 -7.69 64.63
CA ASN A 7 -24.79 -7.11 63.42
C ASN A 7 -23.27 -7.00 63.59
N GLY A 8 -22.54 -7.92 62.97
CA GLY A 8 -21.14 -7.73 62.60
C GLY A 8 -21.04 -6.89 61.32
N ARG A 9 -19.81 -6.48 60.98
CA ARG A 9 -19.50 -5.52 59.91
C ARG A 9 -19.47 -6.18 58.51
N VAL A 10 -19.46 -5.32 57.48
CA VAL A 10 -19.23 -5.56 56.02
C VAL A 10 -20.51 -5.53 55.16
N SER A 11 -20.41 -4.78 54.05
CA SER A 11 -21.51 -4.22 53.25
C SER A 11 -22.05 -5.13 52.15
N PRO A 12 -23.30 -4.91 51.70
CA PRO A 12 -23.75 -5.27 50.35
C PRO A 12 -24.30 -4.08 49.51
N SER A 13 -24.56 -4.38 48.24
CA SER A 13 -24.70 -3.50 47.07
C SER A 13 -26.11 -2.94 46.77
N SER A 14 -26.29 -2.37 45.57
CA SER A 14 -27.54 -1.91 44.87
C SER A 14 -27.92 -0.43 45.13
N SER A 15 -28.37 0.42 44.18
CA SER A 15 -28.67 0.36 42.72
C SER A 15 -28.47 1.80 42.12
N ALA A 16 -28.65 2.18 40.85
CA ALA A 16 -28.88 1.57 39.52
C ALA A 16 -28.61 2.63 38.41
N ASP A 17 -28.36 2.21 37.17
CA ASP A 17 -28.57 2.89 35.86
C ASP A 17 -27.96 4.31 35.61
N CYS A 18 -27.65 4.76 34.39
CA CYS A 18 -27.78 4.24 33.02
C CYS A 18 -26.72 4.89 32.11
N GLY A 19 -26.33 4.25 31.01
CA GLY A 19 -25.38 4.84 30.04
C GLY A 19 -24.96 3.85 28.97
N GLY A 20 -25.72 3.78 27.87
CA GLY A 20 -25.51 2.78 26.82
C GLY A 20 -24.12 2.85 26.19
N GLY A 21 -23.41 1.72 26.21
CA GLY A 21 -22.19 1.54 25.44
C GLY A 21 -22.50 1.65 23.96
N THR A 22 -22.13 2.77 23.34
CA THR A 22 -22.11 2.90 21.88
C THR A 22 -21.10 1.90 21.33
N VAL A 23 -21.62 0.78 20.83
CA VAL A 23 -20.88 -0.12 19.93
C VAL A 23 -20.32 0.77 18.82
N ARG A 24 -19.00 0.98 18.84
CA ARG A 24 -18.29 1.62 17.73
C ARG A 24 -18.45 0.69 16.53
N SER A 25 -19.45 0.95 15.69
CA SER A 25 -19.58 0.32 14.40
C SER A 25 -18.26 0.51 13.65
N THR A 26 -17.50 -0.58 13.53
CA THR A 26 -16.37 -0.68 12.63
C THR A 26 -16.91 -0.52 11.23
N ALA A 27 -16.92 0.73 10.74
CA ALA A 27 -17.32 1.02 9.38
C ALA A 27 -16.44 0.19 8.44
N SER A 28 -17.04 -0.82 7.80
CA SER A 28 -16.37 -1.59 6.75
C SER A 28 -15.74 -0.61 5.75
N PRO A 29 -14.52 -0.89 5.24
CA PRO A 29 -13.95 -0.10 4.18
C PRO A 29 -14.98 0.02 3.06
N ARG A 30 -15.43 1.26 2.78
CA ARG A 30 -16.34 1.50 1.66
C ARG A 30 -15.61 1.07 0.40
N GLN A 31 -16.18 0.12 -0.34
CA GLN A 31 -15.65 -0.30 -1.64
C GLN A 31 -15.44 0.95 -2.52
N PRO A 32 -14.33 1.06 -3.27
CA PRO A 32 -14.13 2.14 -4.22
C PRO A 32 -15.30 2.18 -5.22
N ASN A 33 -15.71 3.38 -5.62
CA ASN A 33 -16.71 3.49 -6.68
C ASN A 33 -16.02 3.33 -8.04
N TYR A 34 -15.92 2.10 -8.55
CA TYR A 34 -15.28 1.80 -9.83
C TYR A 34 -15.95 2.42 -11.07
N SER A 35 -17.17 2.95 -10.95
CA SER A 35 -17.80 3.79 -12.00
C SER A 35 -17.49 5.28 -11.85
N GLY A 36 -16.78 5.67 -10.79
CA GLY A 36 -16.37 7.04 -10.53
C GLY A 36 -15.13 7.42 -11.34
N ARG A 37 -15.19 8.57 -12.00
CA ARG A 37 -14.12 9.14 -12.82
C ARG A 37 -12.73 9.06 -12.17
N ALA A 38 -12.60 9.45 -10.90
CA ALA A 38 -11.32 9.42 -10.18
C ALA A 38 -10.72 8.01 -10.02
N VAL A 39 -11.54 6.96 -9.93
CA VAL A 39 -11.06 5.56 -9.89
C VAL A 39 -10.61 5.11 -11.28
N GLN A 40 -11.35 5.50 -12.32
CA GLN A 40 -10.99 5.18 -13.71
C GLN A 40 -9.68 5.88 -14.10
N GLU A 41 -9.56 7.19 -13.88
CA GLU A 41 -8.35 7.97 -14.19
C GLU A 41 -7.12 7.43 -13.43
N ALA A 42 -7.24 7.09 -12.14
CA ALA A 42 -6.12 6.53 -11.37
C ALA A 42 -5.71 5.12 -11.83
N LEU A 43 -6.66 4.28 -12.27
CA LEU A 43 -6.36 2.94 -12.79
C LEU A 43 -5.82 2.99 -14.22
N GLU A 44 -6.31 3.90 -15.06
CA GLU A 44 -5.76 4.17 -16.40
C GLU A 44 -4.32 4.68 -16.29
N HIS A 45 -4.05 5.67 -15.43
CA HIS A 45 -2.70 6.17 -15.17
C HIS A 45 -1.79 5.07 -14.61
N LEU A 46 -2.24 4.25 -13.65
CA LEU A 46 -1.47 3.09 -13.18
C LEU A 46 -1.18 2.10 -14.31
N ALA A 47 -2.15 1.82 -15.19
CA ALA A 47 -1.97 0.88 -16.30
C ALA A 47 -1.09 1.40 -17.45
N SER A 48 -0.91 2.73 -17.57
CA SER A 48 -0.14 3.38 -18.64
C SER A 48 1.16 4.05 -18.17
N ILE A 49 1.53 3.94 -16.89
CA ILE A 49 2.76 4.53 -16.36
C ILE A 49 4.00 3.84 -16.95
N ASP A 50 5.06 4.60 -17.17
CA ASP A 50 6.38 4.02 -17.42
C ASP A 50 6.87 3.30 -16.14
N LEU A 51 7.29 2.04 -16.27
CA LEU A 51 7.64 1.20 -15.13
C LEU A 51 8.84 1.77 -14.34
N ILE A 52 9.73 2.53 -14.99
CA ILE A 52 10.84 3.22 -14.30
C ILE A 52 10.35 4.41 -13.45
N GLU A 53 9.24 5.04 -13.85
CA GLU A 53 8.60 6.12 -13.09
C GLU A 53 7.82 5.59 -11.87
N LEU A 54 7.44 4.31 -11.84
CA LEU A 54 6.76 3.70 -10.70
C LEU A 54 7.62 3.75 -9.41
N CYS A 55 8.93 3.56 -9.53
CA CYS A 55 9.90 3.73 -8.43
C CYS A 55 9.92 5.18 -7.94
N SER A 56 9.88 6.13 -8.88
CA SER A 56 9.81 7.55 -8.55
C SER A 56 8.51 7.87 -7.82
N GLU A 57 7.37 7.38 -8.30
CA GLU A 57 6.04 7.59 -7.70
C GLU A 57 5.86 6.95 -6.32
N ALA A 58 6.51 5.82 -6.07
CA ALA A 58 6.63 5.26 -4.73
C ALA A 58 7.45 6.17 -3.79
N LYS A 59 8.50 6.85 -4.28
CA LYS A 59 9.41 7.62 -3.45
C LYS A 59 8.80 8.85 -2.76
N VAL A 60 9.10 9.01 -1.48
CA VAL A 60 8.73 10.12 -0.59
C VAL A 60 9.61 11.34 -0.88
N GLU A 61 9.20 12.17 -1.84
CA GLU A 61 9.88 13.44 -2.10
C GLU A 61 9.52 14.52 -1.07
N ARG A 62 10.52 15.33 -0.70
CA ARG A 62 10.41 16.47 0.23
C ARG A 62 10.61 17.80 -0.50
N CYS A 63 9.88 18.82 -0.08
CA CYS A 63 9.83 20.10 -0.78
C CYS A 63 11.19 20.82 -0.77
N ARG A 64 11.72 21.04 -1.97
CA ARG A 64 13.06 21.59 -2.23
C ARG A 64 13.10 23.13 -2.25
N ALA A 65 12.00 23.79 -1.92
CA ALA A 65 11.96 25.25 -1.78
C ALA A 65 12.82 25.69 -0.60
N THR A 66 13.73 26.63 -0.85
CA THR A 66 14.47 27.35 0.18
C THR A 66 13.64 28.51 0.72
N ARG A 67 13.56 28.63 2.05
CA ARG A 67 12.94 29.73 2.78
C ARG A 67 13.92 30.19 3.84
N ASP A 68 14.44 31.41 3.71
CA ASP A 68 15.17 32.09 4.79
C ASP A 68 16.24 31.20 5.45
N LEU A 69 17.12 30.60 4.62
CA LEU A 69 18.20 29.67 4.98
C LEU A 69 17.79 28.25 5.46
N ARG A 70 16.51 27.88 5.40
CA ARG A 70 16.04 26.49 5.66
C ARG A 70 15.23 25.94 4.48
N SER A 71 15.29 24.63 4.23
CA SER A 71 14.40 23.99 3.27
C SER A 71 12.97 23.87 3.85
N CYS A 72 11.96 23.90 2.99
CA CYS A 72 10.56 23.74 3.43
C CYS A 72 10.30 22.35 4.04
N GLY A 73 10.97 21.30 3.55
CA GLY A 73 11.01 19.96 4.16
C GLY A 73 9.71 19.14 4.15
N ARG A 74 8.55 19.76 3.93
CA ARG A 74 7.23 19.10 3.84
C ARG A 74 7.19 18.10 2.69
N TYR A 75 6.44 17.01 2.86
CA TYR A 75 6.21 16.03 1.80
C TYR A 75 5.55 16.63 0.55
N VAL A 76 5.94 16.12 -0.61
CA VAL A 76 5.43 16.51 -1.92
C VAL A 76 4.42 15.47 -2.40
N GLN A 77 3.17 15.89 -2.49
CA GLN A 77 2.03 15.06 -2.91
C GLN A 77 1.66 15.23 -4.39
N HIS A 78 2.32 16.19 -5.07
CA HIS A 78 1.97 16.66 -6.41
C HIS A 78 3.22 16.86 -7.26
N VAL A 79 3.10 16.74 -8.57
CA VAL A 79 4.16 17.06 -9.53
C VAL A 79 3.84 18.37 -10.26
N LEU A 80 4.86 19.03 -10.79
CA LEU A 80 4.71 20.25 -11.58
C LEU A 80 4.25 19.93 -13.01
N ASN A 81 3.09 20.44 -13.42
CA ASN A 81 2.52 20.20 -14.76
C ASN A 81 3.43 20.67 -15.91
N SER A 82 4.39 21.56 -15.64
CA SER A 82 5.35 22.05 -16.63
C SER A 82 6.53 21.12 -16.89
N CYS A 83 6.79 20.12 -16.03
CA CYS A 83 7.99 19.30 -16.13
C CYS A 83 7.96 17.94 -15.39
N GLY A 84 6.83 17.48 -14.85
CA GLY A 84 6.70 16.19 -14.13
C GLY A 84 7.41 16.11 -12.77
N HIS A 85 8.15 17.13 -12.33
CA HIS A 85 9.00 17.01 -11.15
C HIS A 85 8.27 17.22 -9.81
N ALA A 86 8.32 16.20 -8.93
CA ALA A 86 7.83 16.22 -7.55
C ALA A 86 8.72 17.06 -6.60
N SER A 87 8.88 18.35 -6.92
CA SER A 87 9.89 19.22 -6.30
C SER A 87 9.37 20.20 -5.25
N LEU A 88 8.07 20.50 -5.25
CA LEU A 88 7.45 21.59 -4.47
C LEU A 88 6.14 21.14 -3.81
N CYS A 89 5.93 21.52 -2.54
CA CYS A 89 4.61 21.41 -1.92
C CYS A 89 3.66 22.49 -2.47
N SER A 90 2.35 22.28 -2.30
CA SER A 90 1.28 23.16 -2.81
C SER A 90 1.43 24.64 -2.43
N GLU A 91 1.87 24.94 -1.21
CA GLU A 91 2.14 26.32 -0.79
C GLU A 91 3.36 26.95 -1.46
N CYS A 92 4.42 26.17 -1.71
CA CYS A 92 5.66 26.67 -2.28
C CYS A 92 5.58 26.82 -3.81
N SER A 93 4.79 25.99 -4.50
CA SER A 93 4.51 26.15 -5.94
C SER A 93 3.78 27.46 -6.29
N GLN A 94 3.19 28.14 -5.30
CA GLN A 94 2.62 29.48 -5.48
C GLN A 94 3.67 30.59 -5.49
N ARG A 95 4.84 30.35 -4.88
CA ARG A 95 5.90 31.36 -4.65
C ARG A 95 7.14 31.17 -5.52
N CYS A 96 7.37 29.96 -6.01
CA CYS A 96 8.48 29.65 -6.92
C CYS A 96 8.06 29.89 -8.37
N ASP A 97 8.88 30.64 -9.12
CA ASP A 97 8.68 30.88 -10.55
C ASP A 97 9.36 29.82 -11.44
N LEU A 98 10.31 29.05 -10.90
CA LEU A 98 11.07 28.01 -11.59
C LEU A 98 11.07 26.69 -10.78
N CYS A 99 11.13 25.55 -11.46
CA CYS A 99 11.33 24.25 -10.80
C CYS A 99 12.72 24.17 -10.12
N PRO A 100 12.82 23.79 -8.83
CA PRO A 100 14.11 23.61 -8.15
C PRO A 100 15.04 22.54 -8.74
N ILE A 101 14.52 21.60 -9.56
CA ILE A 101 15.30 20.51 -10.14
C ILE A 101 15.79 20.90 -11.54
N CYS A 102 14.87 21.06 -12.50
CA CYS A 102 15.20 21.29 -13.91
C CYS A 102 15.17 22.76 -14.35
N ARG A 103 14.81 23.70 -13.45
CA ARG A 103 14.66 25.16 -13.72
C ARG A 103 13.62 25.54 -14.78
N THR A 104 12.80 24.62 -15.29
CA THR A 104 11.65 24.93 -16.15
C THR A 104 10.72 25.94 -15.47
N PRO A 105 10.24 26.98 -16.18
CA PRO A 105 9.28 27.94 -15.62
C PRO A 105 7.98 27.29 -15.14
N ILE A 106 7.45 27.80 -14.03
CA ILE A 106 6.17 27.38 -13.47
C ILE A 106 5.09 28.37 -13.94
N PRO A 107 4.05 27.93 -14.67
CA PRO A 107 2.99 28.81 -15.15
C PRO A 107 2.31 29.55 -13.99
N LYS A 108 2.19 30.88 -14.08
CA LYS A 108 1.53 31.68 -13.04
C LYS A 108 0.00 31.57 -13.07
N THR A 109 -0.57 31.11 -14.18
CA THR A 109 -1.99 30.93 -14.44
C THR A 109 -2.32 29.47 -14.76
N GLY A 110 -3.56 29.05 -14.47
CA GLY A 110 -4.02 27.67 -14.67
C GLY A 110 -3.64 26.71 -13.54
N ILE A 111 -3.91 25.41 -13.76
CA ILE A 111 -3.56 24.34 -12.83
C ILE A 111 -2.04 24.09 -12.94
N ARG A 112 -1.30 24.37 -11.86
CA ARG A 112 0.17 24.26 -11.80
C ARG A 112 0.68 22.89 -11.37
N LEU A 113 -0.18 22.14 -10.68
CA LEU A 113 0.11 20.90 -9.99
C LEU A 113 -0.99 19.89 -10.28
N HIS A 114 -0.63 18.63 -10.51
CA HIS A 114 -1.52 17.48 -10.42
C HIS A 114 -1.01 16.54 -9.32
N PRO A 115 -1.91 15.76 -8.68
CA PRO A 115 -1.48 14.78 -7.69
C PRO A 115 -0.54 13.74 -8.32
N ARG A 116 0.23 13.07 -7.48
CA ARG A 116 1.05 11.92 -7.85
C ARG A 116 0.23 10.65 -7.81
N LEU A 117 0.55 9.62 -8.60
CA LEU A 117 -0.25 8.40 -8.76
C LEU A 117 -0.59 7.73 -7.42
N TYR A 118 0.35 7.68 -6.48
CA TYR A 118 0.10 7.17 -5.12
C TYR A 118 -1.00 7.96 -4.38
N TYR A 119 -1.03 9.29 -4.54
CA TYR A 119 -2.04 10.16 -3.95
C TYR A 119 -3.36 10.18 -4.75
N GLU A 120 -3.32 10.05 -6.07
CA GLU A 120 -4.53 9.80 -6.90
C GLU A 120 -5.24 8.52 -6.44
N CYS A 121 -4.50 7.43 -6.22
CA CYS A 121 -5.02 6.20 -5.66
C CYS A 121 -5.61 6.37 -4.25
N ILE A 122 -5.07 7.28 -3.42
CA ILE A 122 -5.64 7.63 -2.10
C ILE A 122 -6.94 8.44 -2.25
N GLU A 123 -7.00 9.38 -3.19
CA GLU A 123 -8.17 10.23 -3.43
C GLU A 123 -9.32 9.45 -4.06
N ALA A 124 -9.01 8.52 -4.96
CA ALA A 124 -9.92 7.52 -5.51
C ALA A 124 -10.41 6.48 -4.49
N GLY A 125 -9.75 6.38 -3.32
CA GLY A 125 -10.07 5.41 -2.27
C GLY A 125 -9.56 3.99 -2.53
N LEU A 126 -8.73 3.81 -3.56
CA LEU A 126 -8.04 2.55 -3.87
C LEU A 126 -6.99 2.21 -2.79
N ILE A 127 -6.33 3.23 -2.24
CA ILE A 127 -5.40 3.11 -1.09
C ILE A 127 -6.05 3.72 0.16
N SER A 128 -6.05 2.98 1.27
CA SER A 128 -6.64 3.44 2.53
C SER A 128 -5.78 4.51 3.20
N LYS A 129 -6.37 5.67 3.53
CA LYS A 129 -5.72 6.77 4.28
C LYS A 129 -5.14 6.35 5.63
N ARG A 130 -5.61 5.24 6.24
CA ARG A 130 -5.03 4.69 7.48
C ARG A 130 -3.63 4.07 7.28
N CYS A 131 -3.23 3.78 6.05
CA CYS A 131 -1.82 3.51 5.77
C CYS A 131 -0.99 4.75 6.06
N ASP A 132 -1.38 5.92 5.53
CA ASP A 132 -0.67 7.20 5.66
C ASP A 132 -0.60 7.73 7.12
N GLU A 133 -1.63 7.50 7.94
CA GLU A 133 -1.65 7.98 9.33
C GLU A 133 -0.77 7.19 10.31
N ARG A 134 -0.52 5.90 10.07
CA ARG A 134 0.39 5.11 10.94
C ARG A 134 1.84 5.58 10.87
N PHE A 135 2.21 6.33 9.84
CA PHE A 135 3.54 6.94 9.71
C PHE A 135 3.70 8.28 10.48
N LYS A 136 2.67 8.74 11.21
CA LYS A 136 2.73 10.01 11.98
C LYS A 136 3.12 9.85 13.45
N GLU A 137 3.20 8.62 13.97
CA GLU A 137 3.48 8.35 15.39
C GLU A 137 4.62 7.33 15.59
N LYS A 138 5.80 7.61 15.01
CA LYS A 138 7.09 7.38 15.67
C LYS A 138 8.25 8.04 14.92
N GLU A 139 9.09 8.75 15.67
CA GLU A 139 10.40 9.21 15.22
C GLU A 139 11.27 7.99 14.92
N ASP A 140 11.79 7.89 13.69
CA ASP A 140 13.09 7.29 13.36
C ASP A 140 13.36 7.47 11.85
N LEU A 141 14.60 7.79 11.48
CA LEU A 141 15.00 8.06 10.09
C LEU A 141 14.91 6.80 9.20
N ASP A 142 15.03 5.62 9.83
CA ASP A 142 14.87 4.30 9.20
C ASP A 142 13.43 4.05 8.69
N ASN A 143 12.44 4.86 9.08
CA ASN A 143 11.06 4.75 8.57
C ASN A 143 10.83 5.38 7.19
N GLU A 144 11.77 6.12 6.60
CA GLU A 144 11.56 6.67 5.24
C GLU A 144 11.66 5.57 4.18
N LEU A 145 12.73 4.77 4.21
CA LEU A 145 12.88 3.58 3.36
C LEU A 145 11.69 2.62 3.49
N THR A 146 11.14 2.45 4.71
CA THR A 146 9.94 1.63 4.88
C THR A 146 8.71 2.30 4.27
N ALA A 147 8.54 3.62 4.38
CA ALA A 147 7.46 4.35 3.73
C ALA A 147 7.52 4.26 2.18
N ASP A 148 8.70 4.40 1.58
CA ASP A 148 8.92 4.24 0.13
C ASP A 148 8.49 2.85 -0.36
N VAL A 149 8.99 1.80 0.29
CA VAL A 149 8.64 0.40 -0.01
C VAL A 149 7.15 0.13 0.22
N GLN A 150 6.56 0.66 1.30
CA GLN A 150 5.12 0.52 1.56
C GLN A 150 4.25 1.23 0.51
N ARG A 151 4.74 2.31 -0.13
CA ARG A 151 4.04 2.97 -1.23
C ARG A 151 4.06 2.12 -2.50
N LEU A 152 5.21 1.58 -2.87
CA LEU A 152 5.32 0.62 -3.99
C LEU A 152 4.42 -0.61 -3.76
N TYR A 153 4.46 -1.19 -2.56
CA TYR A 153 3.58 -2.30 -2.18
C TYR A 153 2.10 -1.93 -2.24
N SER A 154 1.74 -0.68 -1.94
CA SER A 154 0.35 -0.22 -2.05
C SER A 154 -0.08 -0.09 -3.52
N LEU A 155 0.81 0.33 -4.42
CA LEU A 155 0.55 0.35 -5.86
C LEU A 155 0.43 -1.08 -6.43
N PHE A 156 1.26 -2.02 -5.99
CA PHE A 156 1.11 -3.44 -6.32
C PHE A 156 -0.17 -4.06 -5.75
N ASP A 157 -0.57 -3.71 -4.51
CA ASP A 157 -1.85 -4.14 -3.92
C ASP A 157 -3.05 -3.61 -4.73
N VAL A 158 -2.96 -2.38 -5.27
CA VAL A 158 -3.97 -1.82 -6.19
C VAL A 158 -3.95 -2.56 -7.53
N ALA A 159 -2.78 -2.80 -8.13
CA ALA A 159 -2.66 -3.50 -9.40
C ALA A 159 -3.24 -4.92 -9.32
N LEU A 160 -2.82 -5.71 -8.30
CA LEU A 160 -3.34 -7.05 -8.03
C LEU A 160 -4.87 -7.02 -7.78
N GLY A 161 -5.34 -6.06 -6.98
CA GLY A 161 -6.75 -5.90 -6.64
C GLY A 161 -7.67 -5.49 -7.81
N ASN A 162 -7.09 -5.05 -8.93
CA ASN A 162 -7.79 -4.56 -10.13
C ASN A 162 -7.42 -5.34 -11.41
N ASN A 163 -6.86 -6.55 -11.27
CA ASN A 163 -6.45 -7.44 -12.38
C ASN A 163 -5.34 -6.88 -13.30
N LEU A 164 -4.58 -5.88 -12.86
CA LEU A 164 -3.42 -5.32 -13.56
C LEU A 164 -2.13 -6.07 -13.21
N VAL A 165 -2.19 -7.39 -12.97
CA VAL A 165 -1.03 -8.18 -12.52
C VAL A 165 0.11 -8.20 -13.54
N SER A 166 -0.19 -8.04 -14.83
CA SER A 166 0.81 -7.90 -15.90
C SER A 166 1.78 -6.74 -15.67
N LEU A 167 1.33 -5.64 -15.05
CA LEU A 167 2.20 -4.53 -14.65
C LEU A 167 3.29 -4.98 -13.67
N ILE A 168 2.93 -5.82 -12.69
CA ILE A 168 3.88 -6.34 -11.70
C ILE A 168 4.83 -7.35 -12.36
N CYS A 169 4.32 -8.19 -13.28
CA CYS A 169 5.17 -9.09 -14.06
C CYS A 169 6.17 -8.34 -14.94
N HIS A 170 5.74 -7.29 -15.65
CA HIS A 170 6.63 -6.47 -16.48
C HIS A 170 7.60 -5.66 -15.60
N TYR A 171 7.19 -5.19 -14.42
CA TYR A 171 8.11 -4.57 -13.47
C TYR A 171 9.24 -5.55 -13.07
N VAL A 172 8.94 -6.84 -12.88
CA VAL A 172 9.99 -7.83 -12.68
C VAL A 172 10.92 -7.94 -13.90
N THR A 173 10.38 -8.15 -15.10
CA THR A 173 11.22 -8.43 -16.29
C THR A 173 11.98 -7.22 -16.81
N ASP A 174 11.37 -6.04 -16.76
CA ASP A 174 11.83 -4.85 -17.48
C ASP A 174 12.57 -3.87 -16.54
N ILE A 175 12.38 -4.01 -15.23
CA ILE A 175 13.02 -3.15 -14.22
C ILE A 175 13.93 -3.98 -13.29
N CYS A 176 13.42 -5.04 -12.64
CA CYS A 176 14.23 -5.81 -11.68
C CYS A 176 15.32 -6.69 -12.32
N MET A 177 15.20 -7.03 -13.61
CA MET A 177 16.20 -7.84 -14.33
C MET A 177 17.04 -7.01 -15.32
N ASP A 178 16.82 -5.69 -15.41
CA ASP A 178 17.62 -4.81 -16.27
C ASP A 178 18.91 -4.38 -15.54
N GLU A 179 20.03 -5.00 -15.90
CA GLU A 179 21.36 -4.63 -15.38
C GLU A 179 21.75 -3.16 -15.67
N SER A 180 21.08 -2.50 -16.62
CA SER A 180 21.27 -1.07 -16.93
C SER A 180 20.40 -0.13 -16.10
N ALA A 181 19.37 -0.64 -15.43
CA ALA A 181 18.51 0.11 -14.51
C ALA A 181 19.22 0.35 -13.17
N VAL A 182 20.17 1.30 -13.16
CA VAL A 182 20.93 1.69 -11.97
C VAL A 182 20.63 3.12 -11.53
N SER A 183 20.58 3.34 -10.21
CA SER A 183 20.36 4.64 -9.60
C SER A 183 21.46 4.99 -8.60
N SER A 184 21.86 6.26 -8.58
CA SER A 184 22.74 6.82 -7.54
C SER A 184 21.99 7.20 -6.26
N ASP A 185 20.66 7.28 -6.31
CA ASP A 185 19.80 7.39 -5.14
C ASP A 185 19.57 6.00 -4.54
N PRO A 186 19.95 5.75 -3.26
CA PRO A 186 19.90 4.43 -2.65
C PRO A 186 18.48 3.92 -2.39
N VAL A 187 17.49 4.81 -2.28
CA VAL A 187 16.07 4.42 -2.16
C VAL A 187 15.62 3.83 -3.49
N ILE A 188 15.84 4.55 -4.58
CA ILE A 188 15.47 4.06 -5.92
C ILE A 188 16.24 2.78 -6.25
N ALA A 189 17.55 2.72 -5.96
CA ALA A 189 18.35 1.51 -6.19
C ALA A 189 17.79 0.28 -5.45
N PHE A 190 17.25 0.45 -4.25
CA PHE A 190 16.58 -0.63 -3.52
C PHE A 190 15.19 -0.98 -4.08
N LEU A 191 14.42 0.01 -4.56
CA LEU A 191 13.12 -0.25 -5.18
C LEU A 191 13.26 -1.01 -6.52
N LEU A 192 14.37 -0.82 -7.24
CA LEU A 192 14.67 -1.54 -8.48
C LEU A 192 15.00 -3.03 -8.23
N ASP A 193 15.50 -3.42 -7.05
CA ASP A 193 15.92 -4.79 -6.72
C ASP A 193 14.73 -5.77 -6.60
N GLU A 194 14.90 -7.02 -7.07
CA GLU A 194 13.84 -8.03 -7.06
C GLU A 194 13.31 -8.36 -5.65
N VAL A 195 14.11 -8.12 -4.62
CA VAL A 195 13.80 -8.44 -3.22
C VAL A 195 12.54 -7.70 -2.79
N VAL A 196 12.31 -6.49 -3.32
CA VAL A 196 11.09 -5.72 -3.07
C VAL A 196 9.85 -6.49 -3.58
N VAL A 197 9.91 -7.08 -4.78
CA VAL A 197 8.78 -7.85 -5.34
C VAL A 197 8.61 -9.18 -4.62
N LYS A 198 9.71 -9.86 -4.27
CA LYS A 198 9.68 -11.11 -3.48
C LYS A 198 9.05 -10.89 -2.11
N ASP A 199 9.44 -9.83 -1.40
CA ASP A 199 8.93 -9.54 -0.06
C ASP A 199 7.50 -8.99 -0.09
N TRP A 200 7.09 -8.28 -1.15
CA TRP A 200 5.67 -8.03 -1.44
C TRP A 200 4.89 -9.34 -1.58
N CYS A 201 5.33 -10.29 -2.42
CA CYS A 201 4.66 -11.57 -2.59
C CYS A 201 4.53 -12.33 -1.25
N LYS A 202 5.60 -12.39 -0.45
CA LYS A 202 5.60 -13.00 0.89
C LYS A 202 4.62 -12.31 1.84
N ARG A 203 4.57 -10.97 1.85
CA ARG A 203 3.66 -10.15 2.68
C ARG A 203 2.20 -10.38 2.30
N THR A 204 1.90 -10.31 1.00
CA THR A 204 0.53 -10.41 0.48
C THR A 204 -0.01 -11.83 0.61
N PHE A 205 0.81 -12.86 0.38
CA PHE A 205 0.44 -14.24 0.68
C PHE A 205 0.11 -14.44 2.16
N LYS A 206 0.99 -14.05 3.09
CA LYS A 206 0.74 -14.14 4.54
C LYS A 206 -0.55 -13.45 4.98
N LYS A 207 -0.86 -12.29 4.40
CA LYS A 207 -2.12 -11.57 4.66
C LYS A 207 -3.33 -12.38 4.18
N ILE A 208 -3.30 -12.91 2.96
CA ILE A 208 -4.38 -13.75 2.41
C ILE A 208 -4.57 -15.00 3.26
N THR A 209 -3.49 -15.69 3.64
CA THR A 209 -3.55 -16.88 4.51
C THR A 209 -4.19 -16.55 5.86
N ALA A 210 -3.81 -15.45 6.53
CA ALA A 210 -4.41 -15.06 7.80
C ALA A 210 -5.90 -14.69 7.66
N GLU A 211 -6.31 -14.04 6.57
CA GLU A 211 -7.73 -13.75 6.31
C GLU A 211 -8.52 -15.03 5.95
N LEU A 212 -7.91 -15.99 5.25
CA LEU A 212 -8.49 -17.32 4.98
C LEU A 212 -8.65 -18.15 6.25
N GLU A 213 -7.64 -18.20 7.12
CA GLU A 213 -7.70 -18.89 8.42
C GLU A 213 -8.87 -18.37 9.26
N VAL A 214 -9.11 -17.05 9.29
CA VAL A 214 -10.28 -16.48 9.98
C VAL A 214 -11.60 -16.99 9.36
N ILE A 215 -11.71 -17.07 8.03
CA ILE A 215 -12.93 -17.54 7.36
C ILE A 215 -13.16 -19.05 7.58
N TYR A 216 -12.12 -19.87 7.55
CA TYR A 216 -12.23 -21.33 7.76
C TYR A 216 -12.63 -21.71 9.20
N ASN A 217 -12.47 -20.80 10.16
CA ASN A 217 -12.94 -20.97 11.53
C ASN A 217 -14.41 -20.51 11.74
N LEU A 218 -15.12 -20.08 10.69
CA LEU A 218 -16.53 -19.67 10.77
C LEU A 218 -17.49 -20.85 10.50
N GLU A 219 -18.74 -20.70 10.92
CA GLU A 219 -19.82 -21.64 10.57
C GLU A 219 -20.15 -21.59 9.08
N ALA A 220 -20.64 -22.71 8.52
CA ALA A 220 -20.85 -22.87 7.08
C ALA A 220 -21.79 -21.81 6.46
N GLU A 221 -22.83 -21.36 7.17
CA GLU A 221 -23.71 -20.28 6.69
C GLU A 221 -23.01 -18.92 6.70
N GLU A 222 -22.15 -18.62 7.68
CA GLU A 222 -21.36 -17.39 7.66
C GLU A 222 -20.29 -17.44 6.56
N MET A 223 -19.65 -18.59 6.35
CA MET A 223 -18.71 -18.80 5.25
C MET A 223 -19.34 -18.55 3.87
N LYS A 224 -20.60 -18.97 3.64
CA LYS A 224 -21.34 -18.62 2.41
C LYS A 224 -21.44 -17.10 2.20
N THR A 225 -21.63 -16.31 3.26
CA THR A 225 -21.66 -14.83 3.13
C THR A 225 -20.31 -14.24 2.71
N ARG A 226 -19.21 -15.01 2.86
CA ARG A 226 -17.84 -14.62 2.48
C ARG A 226 -17.40 -15.18 1.12
N LEU A 227 -18.27 -15.85 0.36
CA LEU A 227 -17.91 -16.48 -0.92
C LEU A 227 -17.27 -15.51 -1.93
N SER A 228 -17.75 -14.26 -2.01
CA SER A 228 -17.16 -13.24 -2.90
C SER A 228 -15.73 -12.84 -2.49
N LEU A 229 -15.39 -12.93 -1.21
CA LEU A 229 -14.04 -12.69 -0.69
C LEU A 229 -13.12 -13.88 -0.95
N LEU A 230 -13.62 -15.11 -0.80
CA LEU A 230 -12.90 -16.34 -1.17
C LEU A 230 -12.55 -16.36 -2.68
N LEU A 231 -13.51 -16.02 -3.55
CA LEU A 231 -13.26 -15.87 -4.99
C LEU A 231 -12.21 -14.79 -5.27
N LYS A 232 -12.26 -13.65 -4.57
CA LYS A 232 -11.23 -12.61 -4.69
C LYS A 232 -9.84 -13.12 -4.26
N PHE A 233 -9.74 -13.89 -3.19
CA PHE A 233 -8.47 -14.50 -2.79
C PHE A 233 -7.96 -15.51 -3.81
N SER A 234 -8.83 -16.31 -4.44
CA SER A 234 -8.43 -17.23 -5.52
C SER A 234 -7.78 -16.48 -6.70
N VAL A 235 -8.40 -15.38 -7.15
CA VAL A 235 -7.84 -14.50 -8.20
C VAL A 235 -6.51 -13.87 -7.75
N HIS A 236 -6.42 -13.37 -6.51
CA HIS A 236 -5.18 -12.79 -5.98
C HIS A 236 -4.05 -13.83 -5.88
N LEU A 237 -4.34 -15.06 -5.41
CA LEU A 237 -3.36 -16.15 -5.34
C LEU A 237 -2.90 -16.61 -6.72
N ALA A 238 -3.79 -16.59 -7.72
CA ALA A 238 -3.39 -16.79 -9.12
C ALA A 238 -2.46 -15.66 -9.61
N GLY A 239 -2.77 -14.40 -9.31
CA GLY A 239 -1.89 -13.28 -9.66
C GLY A 239 -0.49 -13.37 -9.02
N ILE A 240 -0.40 -13.70 -7.73
CA ILE A 240 0.89 -13.89 -7.05
C ILE A 240 1.65 -15.09 -7.63
N SER A 241 0.96 -16.18 -8.00
CA SER A 241 1.56 -17.33 -8.73
C SER A 241 2.28 -16.85 -9.99
N ASN A 242 1.61 -16.07 -10.83
CA ASN A 242 2.17 -15.57 -12.09
C ASN A 242 3.43 -14.71 -11.86
N VAL A 243 3.42 -13.83 -10.84
CA VAL A 243 4.59 -12.98 -10.50
C VAL A 243 5.76 -13.83 -10.02
N LEU A 244 5.51 -14.89 -9.24
CA LEU A 244 6.55 -15.81 -8.77
C LEU A 244 7.10 -16.69 -9.91
N GLU A 245 6.24 -17.15 -10.81
CA GLU A 245 6.65 -17.90 -12.01
C GLU A 245 7.55 -17.05 -12.92
N VAL A 246 7.26 -15.75 -13.06
CA VAL A 246 8.12 -14.79 -13.75
C VAL A 246 9.47 -14.64 -13.03
N LEU A 247 9.47 -14.33 -11.72
CA LEU A 247 10.68 -14.24 -10.90
C LEU A 247 11.56 -15.49 -11.03
N GLU A 248 11.00 -16.68 -10.79
CA GLU A 248 11.71 -17.96 -10.93
C GLU A 248 12.25 -18.17 -12.34
N SER A 249 11.52 -17.75 -13.38
CA SER A 249 11.97 -17.86 -14.77
C SER A 249 13.18 -16.97 -15.06
N SER A 250 13.25 -15.77 -14.48
CA SER A 250 14.38 -14.85 -14.59
C SER A 250 15.63 -15.37 -13.88
N PHE A 251 15.49 -16.17 -12.81
CA PHE A 251 16.63 -16.75 -12.07
C PHE A 251 17.18 -18.07 -12.61
N LYS A 252 16.65 -18.62 -13.72
CA LYS A 252 16.93 -20.00 -14.15
C LYS A 252 18.40 -20.36 -14.37
N ASP A 253 19.26 -19.39 -14.69
CA ASP A 253 20.71 -19.60 -14.85
C ASP A 253 21.51 -19.43 -13.55
N SER A 254 20.84 -19.11 -12.43
CA SER A 254 21.45 -18.88 -11.12
C SER A 254 20.97 -19.90 -10.06
N LEU A 255 21.81 -20.88 -9.73
CA LEU A 255 21.60 -21.80 -8.60
C LEU A 255 21.82 -21.07 -7.26
N SER A 256 20.90 -20.19 -6.93
CA SER A 256 20.94 -19.31 -5.76
C SER A 256 19.98 -19.78 -4.66
N ALA A 257 20.32 -19.50 -3.40
CA ALA A 257 19.39 -19.65 -2.29
C ALA A 257 18.10 -18.81 -2.50
N ARG A 258 18.14 -17.76 -3.33
CA ARG A 258 16.96 -16.98 -3.77
C ARG A 258 15.91 -17.84 -4.49
N LEU A 259 16.31 -18.85 -5.27
CA LEU A 259 15.40 -19.72 -6.02
C LEU A 259 14.65 -20.71 -5.12
N ILE A 260 15.33 -21.33 -4.16
CA ILE A 260 14.72 -22.25 -3.18
C ILE A 260 13.64 -21.52 -2.35
N ASP A 261 13.92 -20.27 -2.00
CA ASP A 261 13.06 -19.35 -1.26
C ASP A 261 11.76 -19.00 -2.01
N LEU A 262 11.82 -18.95 -3.36
CA LEU A 262 10.67 -18.74 -4.25
C LEU A 262 9.86 -20.03 -4.44
N GLN A 263 10.54 -21.15 -4.74
CA GLN A 263 9.91 -22.46 -4.94
C GLN A 263 9.08 -22.89 -3.73
N LEU A 264 9.59 -22.67 -2.51
CA LEU A 264 8.84 -22.92 -1.27
C LEU A 264 7.58 -22.04 -1.16
N LEU A 265 7.64 -20.78 -1.60
CA LEU A 265 6.47 -19.89 -1.60
C LEU A 265 5.44 -20.33 -2.66
N GLN A 266 5.89 -20.72 -3.86
CA GLN A 266 5.04 -21.24 -4.94
C GLN A 266 4.36 -22.57 -4.54
N GLU A 267 5.08 -23.47 -3.85
CA GLU A 267 4.50 -24.71 -3.31
C GLU A 267 3.41 -24.41 -2.26
N ASN A 268 3.66 -23.45 -1.36
CA ASN A 268 2.68 -23.02 -0.36
C ASN A 268 1.44 -22.35 -0.98
N ILE A 269 1.60 -21.54 -2.03
CA ILE A 269 0.48 -20.97 -2.80
C ILE A 269 -0.29 -22.06 -3.53
N SER A 270 0.39 -23.06 -4.09
CA SER A 270 -0.23 -24.20 -4.76
C SER A 270 -1.07 -25.04 -3.79
N LYS A 271 -0.56 -25.29 -2.58
CA LYS A 271 -1.33 -25.92 -1.49
C LYS A 271 -2.55 -25.07 -1.10
N ALA A 272 -2.39 -23.76 -0.94
CA ALA A 272 -3.49 -22.85 -0.61
C ALA A 272 -4.59 -22.84 -1.70
N LYS A 273 -4.22 -22.85 -2.98
CA LYS A 273 -5.14 -23.01 -4.12
C LYS A 273 -5.92 -24.33 -4.05
N GLN A 274 -5.26 -25.44 -3.75
CA GLN A 274 -5.87 -26.78 -3.71
C GLN A 274 -6.87 -26.98 -2.56
N HIS A 275 -6.69 -26.27 -1.44
CA HIS A 275 -7.63 -26.31 -0.30
C HIS A 275 -8.74 -25.25 -0.40
N GLY A 276 -8.81 -24.50 -1.51
CA GLY A 276 -9.78 -23.43 -1.76
C GLY A 276 -10.82 -23.77 -2.83
N VAL A 277 -11.06 -25.06 -3.10
CA VAL A 277 -12.06 -25.60 -4.04
C VAL A 277 -12.91 -26.65 -3.32
#